data_AF-A0A961DWZ1-F1
#
_entry.id   AF-A0A961DWZ1-F1
#
_cell.length_a   1.000
_cell.length_b   1.000
_cell.length_c   1.000
_cell.angle_alpha   90.00
_cell.angle_beta   90.00
_cell.angle_gamma   90.00
#
_symmetry.space_group_name_H-M   'P 1'
#
loop_
_entity.id
_entity.type
_entity.pdbx_description
1 polymer ?
#
loop_
_entity_poly.entity_id
_entity_poly.type
_entity_poly.pdbx_seq_one_letter_code
_entity_poly.pdbx_strand_id
1 'polypeptide(L)'
;MAETHEIHHAAEPDLHEKGLSRNSVGVLGSVVLGISSVAPAYCLTATIGILVTQTGHKMAVVIIAGFLPMFFAAYAYRELNRVMPDCGTSFTWTTKAFGPYIGWLGGWASILATAIVLSNLAGV
;
A
#
# COMPACT_ATOMS: atom_id res chain seq x y z
N MET A 1 -57.38 -8.00 -12.09
CA MET A 1 -56.72 -8.94 -11.18
C MET A 1 -55.24 -8.66 -11.30
N ALA A 2 -54.74 -7.70 -10.52
CA ALA A 2 -53.39 -7.16 -10.62
C ALA A 2 -52.40 -8.05 -9.86
N GLU A 3 -51.18 -8.12 -10.40
CA GLU A 3 -50.03 -8.90 -9.98
C GLU A 3 -49.62 -8.70 -8.52
N THR A 4 -49.20 -9.79 -7.87
CA THR A 4 -48.21 -9.75 -6.77
C THR A 4 -47.24 -10.92 -6.96
N HIS A 5 -46.22 -10.68 -7.80
CA HIS A 5 -45.01 -11.48 -7.85
C HIS A 5 -44.20 -11.17 -6.58
N GLU A 6 -44.46 -11.91 -5.50
CA GLU A 6 -43.66 -11.84 -4.28
C GLU A 6 -42.31 -12.51 -4.53
N ILE A 7 -41.31 -11.69 -4.86
CA ILE A 7 -39.90 -12.09 -4.73
C ILE A 7 -39.60 -12.12 -3.24
N HIS A 8 -39.61 -13.31 -2.66
CA HIS A 8 -38.93 -13.58 -1.39
C HIS A 8 -37.42 -13.32 -1.62
N HIS A 9 -36.99 -12.07 -1.39
CA HIS A 9 -35.59 -11.78 -1.13
C HIS A 9 -35.23 -12.43 0.21
N ALA A 10 -34.90 -13.72 0.16
CA ALA A 10 -34.19 -14.37 1.24
C ALA A 10 -32.91 -13.57 1.45
N ALA A 11 -32.85 -12.84 2.56
CA ALA A 11 -31.62 -12.25 3.05
C ALA A 11 -30.60 -13.40 3.16
N GLU A 12 -29.54 -13.34 2.34
CA GLU A 12 -28.36 -14.16 2.56
C GLU A 12 -27.97 -14.01 4.04
N PRO A 13 -27.71 -15.11 4.77
CA PRO A 13 -27.30 -15.03 6.15
C PRO A 13 -26.02 -14.21 6.20
N ASP A 14 -26.19 -13.02 6.76
CA ASP A 14 -25.27 -11.92 6.87
C ASP A 14 -23.88 -12.40 7.31
N LEU A 15 -22.87 -11.88 6.63
CA LEU A 15 -21.45 -12.09 6.87
C LEU A 15 -21.16 -12.21 8.36
N HIS A 16 -20.92 -13.44 8.84
CA HIS A 16 -20.32 -13.72 10.15
C HIS A 16 -19.28 -12.65 10.42
N GLU A 17 -19.40 -11.91 11.53
CA GLU A 17 -18.46 -10.86 11.96
C GLU A 17 -17.03 -11.36 11.77
N LYS A 18 -16.45 -11.12 10.59
CA LYS A 18 -15.04 -11.37 10.30
C LYS A 18 -14.30 -10.12 10.74
N GLY A 19 -14.44 -9.83 12.03
CA GLY A 19 -13.64 -8.84 12.71
C GLY A 19 -12.45 -9.55 13.34
N LEU A 20 -11.26 -9.38 12.76
CA LEU A 20 -10.03 -9.61 13.53
C LEU A 20 -10.19 -8.92 14.88
N SER A 21 -9.80 -9.58 15.97
CA SER A 21 -9.89 -9.02 17.31
C SER A 21 -9.27 -7.63 17.33
N ARG A 22 -10.10 -6.64 17.69
CA ARG A 22 -9.73 -5.23 17.65
C ARG A 22 -8.44 -5.05 18.45
N ASN A 23 -7.41 -4.46 17.83
CA ASN A 23 -6.12 -4.19 18.47
C ASN A 23 -5.25 -5.41 18.80
N SER A 24 -5.45 -6.57 18.15
CA SER A 24 -4.55 -7.74 18.34
C SER A 24 -3.13 -7.53 17.86
N VAL A 25 -2.95 -6.69 16.84
CA VAL A 25 -1.63 -6.19 16.44
C VAL A 25 -1.51 -4.77 16.99
N GLY A 26 -0.96 -4.64 18.19
CA GLY A 26 -0.68 -3.34 18.79
C GLY A 26 0.30 -2.52 17.93
N VAL A 27 0.49 -1.24 18.26
CA VAL A 27 1.37 -0.31 17.52
C VAL A 27 2.77 -0.88 17.30
N LEU A 28 3.34 -1.57 18.29
CA LEU A 28 4.64 -2.23 18.15
C LEU A 28 4.60 -3.35 17.10
N GLY A 29 3.56 -4.19 17.10
CA GLY A 29 3.42 -5.28 16.13
C GLY A 29 3.25 -4.75 14.69
N SER A 30 2.47 -3.68 14.51
CA SER A 30 2.27 -3.08 13.18
C SER A 30 3.52 -2.38 12.67
N VAL A 31 4.28 -1.73 13.56
CA VAL A 31 5.60 -1.15 13.22
C VAL A 31 6.60 -2.23 12.82
N VAL A 32 6.69 -3.34 13.57
CA VAL A 32 7.59 -4.45 13.22
C VAL A 32 7.21 -5.07 11.87
N LEU A 33 5.92 -5.29 11.61
CA LEU A 33 5.45 -5.79 10.32
C LEU A 33 5.82 -4.82 9.17
N GLY A 34 5.66 -3.51 9.37
CA GLY A 34 6.05 -2.51 8.40
C GLY A 34 7.55 -2.50 8.12
N ILE A 35 8.37 -2.48 9.17
CA ILE A 35 9.84 -2.50 9.05
C ILE A 35 10.32 -3.78 8.37
N SER A 36 9.74 -4.93 8.74
CA SER A 36 10.09 -6.21 8.14
C SER A 36 9.73 -6.28 6.65
N SER A 37 8.60 -5.68 6.24
CA SER A 37 8.17 -5.68 4.84
C SER A 37 9.04 -4.78 3.95
N VAL A 38 9.57 -3.69 4.49
CA VAL A 38 10.42 -2.76 3.74
C VAL A 38 11.89 -3.18 3.77
N ALA A 39 12.32 -3.88 4.84
CA ALA A 39 13.69 -4.34 5.07
C ALA A 39 14.76 -3.26 4.73
N PRO A 40 14.68 -2.05 5.32
CA PRO A 40 15.47 -0.90 4.88
C PRO A 40 16.98 -1.14 4.97
N ALA A 41 17.44 -1.92 5.94
CA ALA A 41 18.84 -2.28 6.09
C ALA A 41 19.36 -3.14 4.92
N TYR A 42 18.54 -4.06 4.41
CA TYR A 42 18.89 -4.90 3.25
C TYR A 42 19.02 -4.05 1.99
N CYS A 43 18.02 -3.19 1.72
CA CYS A 43 18.04 -2.29 0.57
C CYS A 43 19.24 -1.34 0.59
N LEU A 44 19.56 -0.78 1.75
CA LEU A 44 20.74 0.10 1.91
C LEU A 44 22.03 -0.66 1.63
N THR A 45 22.20 -1.86 2.19
CA THR A 45 23.42 -2.66 1.97
C THR A 45 23.59 -2.99 0.49
N ALA A 46 22.50 -3.36 -0.19
CA ALA A 46 22.52 -3.69 -1.62
C ALA A 46 22.87 -2.49 -2.52
N THR A 47 22.44 -1.28 -2.14
CA THR A 47 22.54 -0.08 -3.01
C THR A 47 23.68 0.87 -2.65
N ILE A 48 24.18 0.87 -1.40
CA ILE A 48 25.21 1.81 -0.92
C ILE A 48 26.47 1.76 -1.79
N GLY A 49 26.93 0.56 -2.20
CA GLY A 49 28.14 0.42 -3.02
C GLY A 49 28.03 1.14 -4.37
N ILE A 50 26.89 1.00 -5.05
CA ILE A 50 26.61 1.68 -6.33
C ILE A 50 26.38 3.18 -6.11
N LEU A 51 25.73 3.54 -5.01
CA LEU A 51 25.42 4.94 -4.70
C LEU A 51 26.69 5.75 -4.42
N VAL A 52 27.66 5.17 -3.70
CA VAL A 52 28.95 5.81 -3.40
C VAL A 52 29.79 5.97 -4.66
N THR A 53 29.83 4.97 -5.54
CA THR A 53 30.64 5.04 -6.77
C THR A 53 30.14 6.10 -7.75
N GLN A 54 28.82 6.30 -7.84
CA GLN A 54 28.21 7.29 -8.74
C GLN A 54 28.17 8.70 -8.16
N THR A 55 27.89 8.83 -6.85
CA THR A 55 27.55 10.14 -6.25
C THR A 55 28.68 10.73 -5.41
N GLY A 56 29.64 9.90 -4.96
CA GLY A 56 30.75 10.29 -4.10
C GLY A 56 30.29 11.14 -2.91
N HIS A 57 30.87 12.33 -2.78
CA HIS A 57 30.61 13.28 -1.67
C HIS A 57 29.18 13.82 -1.61
N LYS A 58 28.37 13.69 -2.68
CA LYS A 58 26.98 14.20 -2.72
C LYS A 58 25.94 13.16 -2.29
N MET A 59 26.38 11.99 -1.81
CA MET A 59 25.52 10.89 -1.37
C MET A 59 24.45 11.33 -0.35
N ALA A 60 24.83 12.13 0.65
CA ALA A 60 23.88 12.58 1.69
C ALA A 60 22.73 13.40 1.10
N VAL A 61 23.02 14.27 0.12
CA VAL A 61 22.00 15.10 -0.55
C VAL A 61 21.04 14.22 -1.36
N VAL A 62 21.55 13.19 -2.05
CA VAL A 62 20.71 12.28 -2.83
C VAL A 62 19.81 11.43 -1.93
N ILE A 63 20.33 10.95 -0.79
CA ILE A 63 19.51 10.21 0.18
C ILE A 63 18.40 11.10 0.74
N ILE A 64 18.71 12.35 1.11
CA ILE A 64 17.70 13.30 1.60
C ILE A 64 16.67 13.64 0.51
N ALA A 65 17.13 13.84 -0.73
CA ALA A 65 16.26 14.11 -1.87
C ALA A 65 15.31 12.94 -2.16
N GLY A 66 15.76 11.69 -2.03
CA GLY A 66 14.92 10.49 -2.15
C GLY A 66 14.00 10.27 -0.95
N PHE A 67 14.42 10.66 0.25
CA PHE A 67 13.61 10.59 1.47
C PHE A 67 12.38 11.51 1.40
N LEU A 68 12.54 12.71 0.86
CA LEU A 68 11.51 13.73 0.84
C LEU A 68 10.17 13.28 0.19
N PRO A 69 10.13 12.74 -1.05
CA PRO A 69 8.88 12.25 -1.65
C PRO A 69 8.29 11.07 -0.87
N MET A 70 9.14 10.18 -0.35
CA MET A 70 8.70 9.03 0.45
C MET A 70 8.03 9.48 1.76
N PHE A 71 8.57 10.53 2.40
CA PHE A 71 8.03 11.13 3.60
C PHE A 71 6.65 11.76 3.36
N PHE A 72 6.49 12.51 2.26
CA PHE A 72 5.19 13.08 1.90
C PHE A 72 4.15 12.00 1.59
N ALA A 73 4.53 10.94 0.88
CA ALA A 73 3.65 9.80 0.64
C ALA A 73 3.22 9.14 1.96
N ALA A 74 4.16 8.86 2.87
CA ALA A 74 3.87 8.28 4.18
C ALA A 74 2.92 9.16 5.01
N TYR A 75 3.10 10.49 4.96
CA TYR A 75 2.21 11.44 5.64
C TYR A 75 0.80 11.42 5.05
N ALA A 76 0.66 11.39 3.72
CA ALA A 76 -0.63 11.29 3.05
C ALA A 76 -1.36 9.99 3.43
N TYR A 77 -0.65 8.85 3.41
CA TYR A 77 -1.21 7.58 3.87
C TYR A 77 -1.60 7.61 5.35
N ARG A 78 -0.83 8.29 6.20
CA ARG A 78 -1.17 8.44 7.62
C ARG A 78 -2.46 9.23 7.82
N GLU A 79 -2.62 10.37 7.15
CA GLU A 79 -3.83 11.18 7.28
C GLU A 79 -5.05 10.46 6.71
N LEU A 80 -4.89 9.78 5.58
CA LEU A 80 -5.99 9.01 4.99
C LEU A 80 -6.35 7.79 5.86
N ASN A 81 -5.39 7.17 6.56
CA ASN A 81 -5.63 6.08 7.54
C ASN A 81 -6.43 6.57 8.76
N ARG A 82 -6.28 7.85 9.11
CA ARG A 82 -7.04 8.45 10.23
C ARG A 82 -8.50 8.73 9.85
N VAL A 83 -8.77 9.07 8.59
CA VAL A 83 -10.11 9.43 8.11
C VAL A 83 -10.90 8.20 7.65
N MET A 84 -10.26 7.23 6.99
CA MET A 84 -10.88 5.98 6.53
C MET A 84 -10.05 4.76 6.95
N PRO A 85 -10.27 4.21 8.15
CA PRO A 85 -9.61 2.99 8.62
C PRO A 85 -10.22 1.77 7.94
N ASP A 86 -10.03 1.65 6.63
CA ASP A 86 -10.44 0.50 5.82
C ASP A 86 -9.27 -0.49 5.72
N CYS A 87 -9.52 -1.79 5.94
CA CYS A 87 -8.56 -2.87 5.66
C CYS A 87 -8.31 -3.11 4.16
N GLY A 88 -9.04 -2.37 3.31
CA GLY A 88 -8.85 -2.36 1.86
C GLY A 88 -7.66 -1.48 1.51
N THR A 89 -6.67 -2.08 0.88
CA THR A 89 -5.39 -1.50 0.43
C THR A 89 -5.56 -0.22 -0.41
N SER A 90 -4.45 0.37 -0.92
CA SER A 90 -4.45 1.60 -1.74
C SER A 90 -5.48 1.63 -2.88
N PHE A 91 -5.93 0.46 -3.39
CA PHE A 91 -6.99 0.35 -4.40
C PHE A 91 -8.36 0.83 -3.90
N THR A 92 -8.79 0.43 -2.69
CA THR A 92 -10.08 0.82 -2.11
C THR A 92 -10.13 2.33 -1.91
N TRP A 93 -9.02 2.88 -1.43
CA TRP A 93 -8.90 4.29 -1.11
C TRP A 93 -8.90 5.17 -2.36
N THR A 94 -8.12 4.75 -3.37
CA THR A 94 -8.06 5.45 -4.66
C THR A 94 -9.40 5.38 -5.39
N THR A 95 -10.07 4.23 -5.34
CA THR A 95 -11.40 4.04 -5.93
C THR A 95 -12.45 4.91 -5.24
N LYS A 96 -12.45 4.98 -3.90
CA LYS A 96 -13.38 5.83 -3.14
C LYS A 96 -13.09 7.33 -3.30
N ALA A 97 -11.82 7.75 -3.40
CA ALA A 97 -11.44 9.16 -3.46
C ALA A 97 -11.50 9.78 -4.87
N PHE A 98 -11.15 9.02 -5.92
CA PHE A 98 -11.03 9.53 -7.29
C PHE A 98 -11.94 8.83 -8.31
N GLY A 99 -12.69 7.81 -7.88
CA GLY A 99 -13.59 7.02 -8.72
C GLY A 99 -12.98 5.72 -9.26
N PRO A 100 -13.82 4.80 -9.76
CA PRO A 100 -13.44 3.42 -10.11
C PRO A 100 -12.41 3.31 -11.24
N TYR A 101 -12.37 4.29 -12.15
CA TYR A 101 -11.42 4.29 -13.27
C TYR A 101 -9.98 4.55 -12.80
N ILE A 102 -9.78 5.52 -11.90
CA ILE A 102 -8.46 5.83 -11.33
C ILE A 102 -8.00 4.70 -10.40
N GLY A 103 -8.93 4.08 -9.66
CA GLY A 103 -8.63 2.86 -8.90
C GLY A 103 -8.12 1.71 -9.78
N TRP A 104 -8.81 1.44 -10.90
CA TRP A 104 -8.40 0.44 -11.88
C TRP A 104 -7.01 0.73 -12.48
N LEU A 105 -6.74 1.98 -12.86
CA LEU A 105 -5.41 2.40 -13.33
C LEU A 105 -4.34 2.27 -12.23
N GLY A 106 -4.66 2.60 -10.98
CA GLY A 106 -3.74 2.43 -9.84
C GLY A 106 -3.35 0.97 -9.61
N GLY A 107 -4.30 0.04 -9.78
CA GLY A 107 -4.04 -1.40 -9.73
C GLY A 107 -3.06 -1.84 -10.81
N TRP A 108 -3.31 -1.44 -12.06
CA TRP A 108 -2.40 -1.73 -13.18
C TRP A 108 -1.01 -1.10 -12.99
N ALA A 109 -0.94 0.12 -12.48
CA ALA A 109 0.33 0.77 -12.17
C ALA A 109 1.15 -0.01 -11.14
N SER A 110 0.50 -0.55 -10.09
CA SER A 110 1.18 -1.39 -9.10
C SER A 110 1.70 -2.70 -9.69
N ILE A 111 0.95 -3.34 -10.58
CA ILE A 111 1.38 -4.57 -11.25
C ILE A 111 2.59 -4.30 -12.15
N LEU A 112 2.53 -3.24 -12.97
CA LEU A 112 3.63 -2.85 -13.84
C LEU A 112 4.87 -2.46 -13.05
N ALA A 113 4.72 -1.72 -11.95
CA ALA A 113 5.83 -1.36 -11.07
C ALA A 113 6.53 -2.61 -10.51
N THR A 114 5.78 -3.57 -9.97
CA THR A 114 6.35 -4.82 -9.45
C THR A 114 7.00 -5.65 -10.54
N ALA A 115 6.40 -5.73 -11.73
CA ALA A 115 7.00 -6.43 -12.87
C ALA A 115 8.35 -5.82 -13.26
N ILE A 116 8.41 -4.48 -13.40
CA ILE A 116 9.65 -3.76 -13.72
C ILE A 116 10.72 -3.99 -12.64
N VAL A 117 10.35 -3.94 -11.35
CA VAL A 117 11.27 -4.19 -10.24
C VAL A 117 11.83 -5.61 -10.27
N LEU A 118 10.97 -6.62 -10.45
CA LEU A 118 11.42 -8.01 -10.51
C LEU A 118 12.25 -8.30 -11.77
N SER A 119 11.91 -7.70 -12.91
CA SER A 119 12.73 -7.78 -14.12
C SER A 119 14.11 -7.15 -13.94
N ASN A 120 14.20 -6.02 -13.24
CA ASN A 120 15.49 -5.41 -12.93
C ASN A 120 16.34 -6.30 -12.01
N LEU A 121 15.71 -6.91 -11.00
CA LEU A 121 16.40 -7.83 -10.09
C LEU A 121 16.85 -9.13 -10.78
N ALA A 122 16.12 -9.61 -11.80
CA ALA A 122 16.54 -10.77 -12.59
C ALA A 122 17.76 -10.49 -13.49
N GLY A 123 18.08 -9.22 -13.74
CA GLY A 123 19.21 -8.80 -14.56
C GLY A 123 20.49 -8.52 -13.79
N VAL A 124 20.48 -8.61 -12.46
CA VAL A 124 21.65 -8.42 -11.57
C VAL A 124 22.06 -9.73 -10.93
#